data_AF-A0A9D2CHK7-F1
#
_entry.id   AF-A0A9D2CHK7-F1
#
_cell.length_a   1.000
_cell.length_b   1.000
_cell.length_c   1.000
_cell.angle_alpha   90.00
_cell.angle_beta   90.00
_cell.angle_gamma   90.00
#
_symmetry.space_group_name_H-M   'P 1'
#
loop_
_entity.id
_entity.type
_entity.pdbx_description
1 polymer ?
#
loop_
_entity_poly.entity_id
_entity_poly.type
_entity_poly.pdbx_seq_one_letter_code
_entity_poly.pdbx_strand_id
1 'polypeptide(L)'
;MSHFSVLVLTGEGQDVEGLLLPYMENCCGEPPREYMEFFEDEECEVDEETGRRGYWQNPNARWDWYEVGGRFRGMLRASRGSRAVPERLGGRYPEGRYDSARVGDCDFGPDEAARAAAEKFWAQAVLPMRSGWSL
;
A
#
# COMPACT_ATOMS: atom_id res chain seq x y z
N MET A 1 -2.89 -9.36 -9.89
CA MET A 1 -2.85 -8.09 -9.15
C MET A 1 -2.95 -8.36 -7.66
N SER A 2 -1.90 -8.01 -6.93
CA SER A 2 -1.81 -8.19 -5.48
C SER A 2 -2.24 -6.89 -4.79
N HIS A 3 -3.08 -6.98 -3.76
CA HIS A 3 -3.44 -5.83 -2.94
C HIS A 3 -2.54 -5.78 -1.71
N PHE A 4 -2.02 -4.60 -1.36
CA PHE A 4 -1.19 -4.39 -0.19
C PHE A 4 -1.47 -3.02 0.45
N SER A 5 -1.02 -2.85 1.69
CA SER A 5 -1.11 -1.58 2.41
C SER A 5 0.28 -0.97 2.52
N VAL A 6 0.38 0.35 2.36
CA VAL A 6 1.62 1.13 2.49
C VAL A 6 1.42 2.20 3.55
N LEU A 7 2.45 2.41 4.37
CA LEU A 7 2.56 3.58 5.23
C LEU A 7 3.39 4.65 4.51
N VAL A 8 2.83 5.85 4.34
CA VAL A 8 3.54 7.00 3.77
C VAL A 8 3.80 8.01 4.87
N LEU A 9 5.06 8.43 5.01
CA LEU A 9 5.47 9.46 5.98
C LEU A 9 5.66 10.78 5.25
N THR A 10 4.89 11.80 5.62
CA THR A 10 4.99 13.14 5.04
C THR A 10 5.66 14.11 6.01
N GLY A 11 6.50 14.99 5.47
CA GLY A 11 6.97 16.21 6.13
C GLY A 11 6.01 17.39 5.91
N GLU A 12 6.33 18.53 6.52
CA GLU A 12 5.55 19.76 6.31
C GLU A 12 5.63 20.19 4.83
N GLY A 13 4.46 20.47 4.24
CA GLY A 13 4.35 20.86 2.82
C GLY A 13 4.41 19.71 1.81
N GLN A 14 4.57 18.46 2.24
CA GLN A 14 4.49 17.28 1.37
C GLN A 14 3.09 16.67 1.40
N ASP A 15 2.64 16.17 0.25
CA ASP A 15 1.40 15.40 0.11
C ASP A 15 1.68 13.96 -0.33
N VAL A 16 0.67 13.10 -0.17
CA VAL A 16 0.78 11.66 -0.41
C VAL A 16 0.92 11.38 -1.90
N GLU A 17 0.09 12.03 -2.71
CA GLU A 17 0.07 11.92 -4.17
C GLU A 17 1.48 12.16 -4.76
N GLY A 18 2.13 13.27 -4.42
CA GLY A 18 3.45 13.64 -4.91
C GLY A 18 4.56 12.69 -4.48
N LEU A 19 4.48 12.13 -3.27
CA LEU A 19 5.44 11.13 -2.79
C LEU A 19 5.28 9.77 -3.48
N LEU A 20 4.05 9.42 -3.87
CA LEU A 20 3.77 8.14 -4.50
C LEU A 20 3.96 8.19 -6.03
N LEU A 21 3.81 9.37 -6.65
CA LEU A 21 3.86 9.57 -8.10
C LEU A 21 5.07 8.93 -8.80
N PRO A 22 6.31 8.98 -8.27
CA PRO A 22 7.47 8.34 -8.89
C PRO A 22 7.40 6.81 -8.97
N TYR A 23 6.43 6.18 -8.29
CA TYR A 23 6.23 4.74 -8.23
C TYR A 23 4.94 4.29 -8.93
N MET A 24 4.23 5.20 -9.60
CA MET A 24 3.03 4.89 -10.36
C MET A 24 3.38 4.11 -11.63
N GLU A 25 2.59 3.07 -11.92
CA GLU A 25 2.65 2.31 -13.16
C GLU A 25 1.94 3.03 -14.31
N ASN A 26 2.48 2.88 -15.52
CA ASN A 26 2.00 3.54 -16.74
C ASN A 26 0.65 2.98 -17.26
N CYS A 27 0.12 1.90 -16.65
CA CYS A 27 -1.05 1.19 -17.16
C CYS A 27 -2.40 1.83 -16.76
N CYS A 28 -2.43 2.66 -15.72
CA CYS A 28 -3.67 3.22 -15.15
C CYS A 28 -3.62 4.73 -14.89
N GLY A 29 -2.56 5.39 -15.37
CA GLY A 29 -2.36 6.83 -15.35
C GLY A 29 -1.24 7.23 -16.32
N GLU A 30 -1.06 8.52 -16.54
CA GLU A 30 0.07 9.07 -17.30
C GLU A 30 1.08 9.67 -16.31
N PRO A 31 1.98 8.85 -15.70
CA PRO A 31 3.01 9.42 -14.85
C PRO A 31 3.87 10.39 -15.66
N PRO A 32 4.42 11.44 -15.02
CA PRO A 32 5.31 12.37 -15.70
C PRO A 32 6.46 11.65 -16.42
N ARG A 33 6.79 12.13 -17.63
CA ARG A 33 7.87 11.58 -18.47
C ARG A 33 9.22 11.51 -17.77
N GLU A 34 9.46 12.37 -16.79
CA GLU A 34 10.68 12.39 -15.96
C GLU A 34 10.91 11.08 -15.17
N TYR A 35 9.88 10.28 -14.93
CA TYR A 35 9.99 8.98 -14.24
C TYR A 35 10.09 7.80 -15.22
N MET A 36 10.06 8.05 -16.53
CA MET A 36 10.04 6.99 -17.52
C MET A 36 11.42 6.76 -18.12
N GLU A 37 11.69 5.50 -18.44
CA GLU A 37 12.82 5.06 -19.22
C GLU A 37 12.31 4.33 -20.46
N PHE A 38 13.01 4.50 -21.59
CA PHE A 38 12.70 3.80 -22.82
C PHE A 38 13.41 2.45 -22.86
N PHE A 39 12.65 1.39 -23.09
CA PHE A 39 13.15 0.04 -23.26
C PHE A 39 12.97 -0.39 -24.69
N GLU A 40 14.06 -0.79 -25.34
CA GLU A 40 13.98 -1.35 -26.68
C GLU A 40 13.33 -2.72 -26.68
N ASP A 41 12.42 -2.90 -27.63
CA ASP A 41 11.72 -4.15 -27.86
C ASP A 41 11.40 -4.26 -29.34
N GLU A 42 11.98 -5.26 -30.01
CA GLU A 42 11.81 -5.49 -31.45
C GLU A 42 10.37 -5.88 -31.81
N GLU A 43 9.56 -6.34 -30.86
CA GLU A 43 8.16 -6.69 -31.08
C GLU A 43 7.23 -5.46 -31.02
N CYS A 44 7.69 -4.35 -30.43
CA CYS A 44 6.92 -3.12 -30.34
C CYS A 44 6.93 -2.28 -31.64
N GLU A 45 6.06 -1.27 -31.68
CA GLU A 45 6.06 -0.24 -32.72
C GLU A 45 7.27 0.69 -32.57
N VAL A 46 7.58 1.44 -33.63
CA VAL A 46 8.62 2.48 -33.58
C VAL A 46 8.07 3.66 -32.81
N ASP A 47 8.73 4.00 -31.71
CA ASP A 47 8.42 5.20 -30.94
C ASP A 47 8.89 6.44 -31.71
N GLU A 48 7.99 7.42 -31.86
CA GLU A 48 8.23 8.62 -32.68
C GLU A 48 9.32 9.52 -32.10
N GLU A 49 9.50 9.53 -30.77
CA GLU A 49 10.47 10.39 -30.08
C GLU A 49 11.89 9.85 -30.22
N THR A 50 12.07 8.54 -30.02
CA THR A 50 13.38 7.88 -30.03
C THR A 50 13.79 7.38 -31.42
N GLY A 51 12.83 7.16 -32.32
CA GLY A 51 13.04 6.53 -33.62
C GLY A 51 13.41 5.04 -33.53
N ARG A 52 13.21 4.41 -32.37
CA ARG A 52 13.56 3.02 -32.07
C ARG A 52 12.31 2.22 -31.73
N ARG A 53 12.38 0.89 -31.87
CA ARG A 53 11.27 0.01 -31.48
C ARG A 53 11.34 -0.25 -29.98
N GLY A 54 10.26 -0.03 -29.27
CA GLY A 54 10.23 -0.18 -27.81
C GLY A 54 9.05 0.49 -27.15
N TYR A 55 9.13 0.62 -25.83
CA TYR A 55 8.09 1.23 -25.01
C TYR A 55 8.67 2.01 -23.84
N TRP A 56 7.87 2.93 -23.31
CA TRP A 56 8.22 3.71 -22.14
C TRP A 56 7.60 3.11 -20.89
N GLN A 57 8.43 2.87 -19.88
CA GLN A 57 8.00 2.31 -18.62
C GLN A 57 8.70 3.03 -17.46
N ASN A 58 7.98 3.18 -16.35
CA ASN A 58 8.59 3.58 -15.09
C ASN A 58 9.29 2.37 -14.46
N PRO A 59 10.63 2.31 -14.41
CA PRO A 59 11.34 1.17 -13.83
C PRO A 59 11.11 1.04 -12.31
N ASN A 60 10.64 2.11 -11.67
CA ASN A 60 10.31 2.14 -10.25
C ASN A 60 8.83 1.87 -9.97
N ALA A 61 8.02 1.51 -10.97
CA ALA A 61 6.60 1.24 -10.79
C ALA A 61 6.35 0.17 -9.71
N ARG A 62 5.45 0.46 -8.78
CA ARG A 62 5.05 -0.43 -7.67
C ARG A 62 3.53 -0.59 -7.54
N TRP A 63 2.76 0.35 -8.10
CA TRP A 63 1.31 0.40 -7.95
C TRP A 63 0.66 1.03 -9.17
N ASP A 64 -0.56 0.61 -9.47
CA ASP A 64 -1.42 1.09 -10.55
C ASP A 64 -2.48 2.08 -10.04
N TRP A 65 -3.00 1.83 -8.84
CA TRP A 65 -3.93 2.69 -8.12
C TRP A 65 -3.77 2.56 -6.60
N TYR A 66 -4.12 3.61 -5.86
CA TYR A 66 -4.27 3.52 -4.41
C TYR A 66 -5.52 4.26 -3.93
N GLU A 67 -6.00 3.86 -2.77
CA GLU A 67 -7.09 4.53 -2.06
C GLU A 67 -6.66 4.71 -0.60
N VAL A 68 -6.77 5.93 -0.07
CA VAL A 68 -6.59 6.17 1.36
C VAL A 68 -7.86 5.69 2.07
N GLY A 69 -7.69 4.75 3.00
CA GLY A 69 -8.81 4.09 3.68
C GLY A 69 -9.36 2.89 2.88
N GLY A 70 -10.62 2.97 2.47
CA GLY A 70 -11.25 1.91 1.67
C GLY A 70 -11.43 0.57 2.41
N ARG A 71 -11.11 -0.54 1.72
CA ARG A 71 -11.21 -1.91 2.26
C ARG A 71 -10.32 -2.12 3.48
N PHE A 72 -9.15 -1.48 3.50
CA PHE A 72 -8.12 -1.63 4.53
C PHE A 72 -8.03 -0.39 5.44
N ARG A 73 -9.18 0.27 5.68
CA ARG A 73 -9.25 1.46 6.52
C ARG A 73 -8.98 1.19 8.00
N GLY A 74 -8.53 2.22 8.72
CA GLY A 74 -8.40 2.20 10.18
C GLY A 74 -7.25 1.34 10.68
N MET A 75 -6.18 1.22 9.89
CA MET A 75 -5.00 0.42 10.27
C MET A 75 -4.11 1.13 11.29
N LEU A 76 -4.16 2.47 11.35
CA LEU A 76 -3.27 3.25 12.21
C LEU A 76 -3.86 3.40 13.62
N ARG A 77 -3.12 2.94 14.64
CA ARG A 77 -3.44 3.21 16.05
C ARG A 77 -2.90 4.58 16.44
N ALA A 78 -3.77 5.47 16.90
CA ALA A 78 -3.39 6.81 17.32
C ALA A 78 -4.37 7.38 18.35
N SER A 79 -3.96 8.43 19.06
CA SER A 79 -4.85 9.18 19.95
C SER A 79 -5.83 10.07 19.17
N ARG A 80 -5.39 10.60 18.03
CA ARG A 80 -6.18 11.42 17.09
C ARG A 80 -5.65 11.27 15.67
N GLY A 81 -6.49 11.58 14.69
CA GLY A 81 -6.15 11.50 13.27
C GLY A 81 -7.34 11.80 12.37
N SER A 82 -7.18 11.54 11.07
CA SER A 82 -8.22 11.66 10.07
C SER A 82 -8.66 10.29 9.55
N ARG A 83 -9.93 10.21 9.17
CA ARG A 83 -10.55 9.03 8.54
C ARG A 83 -10.99 9.44 7.14
N ALA A 84 -10.64 8.65 6.13
CA ALA A 84 -10.92 8.98 4.73
C ALA A 84 -12.42 8.96 4.42
N VAL A 85 -13.16 8.06 5.06
CA VAL A 85 -14.62 8.02 5.00
C VAL A 85 -15.19 8.64 6.26
N PRO A 86 -15.98 9.73 6.16
CA PRO A 86 -16.69 10.29 7.30
C PRO A 86 -17.60 9.22 7.93
N GLU A 87 -17.60 9.14 9.26
CA GLU A 87 -18.39 8.14 10.01
C GLU A 87 -19.89 8.19 9.67
N ARG A 88 -20.39 9.37 9.28
CA ARG A 88 -21.77 9.61 8.81
C ARG A 88 -22.12 8.95 7.47
N LEU A 89 -21.13 8.56 6.66
CA LEU A 89 -21.31 8.04 5.29
C LEU A 89 -21.13 6.52 5.18
N GLY A 90 -20.91 5.82 6.29
CA GLY A 90 -20.96 4.36 6.33
C GLY A 90 -19.65 3.70 6.76
N GLY A 91 -19.66 3.17 7.99
CA GLY A 91 -18.61 2.31 8.51
C GLY A 91 -18.03 2.80 9.83
N ARG A 92 -18.24 2.00 10.88
CA ARG A 92 -17.64 2.27 12.18
C ARG A 92 -16.16 1.93 12.13
N TYR A 93 -15.30 2.93 12.29
CA TYR A 93 -13.89 2.69 12.60
C TYR A 93 -13.80 2.11 14.00
N PRO A 94 -12.89 1.16 14.25
CA PRO A 94 -12.54 0.82 15.62
C PRO A 94 -12.10 2.07 16.38
N GLU A 95 -12.34 2.09 17.68
CA GLU A 95 -11.93 3.20 18.53
C GLU A 95 -10.39 3.36 18.48
N GLY A 96 -9.92 4.61 18.44
CA GLY A 96 -8.49 4.90 18.33
C GLY A 96 -7.84 4.44 17.01
N ARG A 97 -8.63 4.25 15.95
CA ARG A 97 -8.14 3.89 14.61
C ARG A 97 -8.44 4.95 13.55
N TYR A 98 -7.45 5.20 12.69
CA TYR A 98 -7.42 6.27 11.70
C TYR A 98 -6.72 5.81 10.40
N ASP A 99 -6.83 6.61 9.34
CA ASP A 99 -6.10 6.39 8.07
C ASP A 99 -4.89 7.31 7.92
N SER A 100 -4.90 8.45 8.62
CA SER A 100 -3.74 9.33 8.76
C SER A 100 -3.70 9.95 10.15
N ALA A 101 -2.50 10.19 10.68
CA ALA A 101 -2.28 10.88 11.94
C ALA A 101 -0.88 11.48 11.95
N ARG A 102 -0.64 12.42 12.88
CA ARG A 102 0.74 12.89 13.13
C ARG A 102 1.51 11.76 13.78
N VAL A 103 2.78 11.60 13.39
CA VAL A 103 3.66 10.53 13.92
C VAL A 103 3.70 10.53 15.45
N GLY A 104 3.74 11.71 16.10
CA GLY A 104 3.74 11.82 17.57
C GLY A 104 2.42 11.46 18.25
N ASP A 105 1.31 11.37 17.51
CA ASP A 105 0.02 10.89 18.02
C ASP A 105 -0.17 9.37 17.78
N CYS A 106 0.69 8.76 16.95
CA CYS A 106 0.66 7.34 16.62
C CYS A 106 1.24 6.48 17.74
N ASP A 107 0.65 5.32 17.94
CA ASP A 107 1.14 4.31 18.86
C ASP A 107 1.64 3.10 18.07
N PHE A 108 2.96 3.00 17.97
CA PHE A 108 3.68 1.90 17.30
C PHE A 108 4.07 0.77 18.27
N GLY A 109 3.61 0.83 19.53
CA GLY A 109 3.88 -0.22 20.50
C GLY A 109 3.26 -1.56 20.09
N PRO A 110 3.78 -2.69 20.57
CA PRO A 110 3.17 -3.98 20.32
C PRO A 110 1.74 -4.02 20.86
N ASP A 111 0.84 -4.67 20.13
CA ASP A 111 -0.47 -5.04 20.66
C ASP A 111 -0.34 -6.44 21.28
N GLU A 112 -0.04 -6.50 22.58
CA GLU A 112 0.21 -7.75 23.29
C GLU A 112 -1.01 -8.69 23.25
N ALA A 113 -2.22 -8.14 23.25
CA ALA A 113 -3.45 -8.92 23.16
C ALA A 113 -3.60 -9.52 21.75
N ALA A 114 -3.38 -8.73 20.69
CA ALA A 114 -3.39 -9.23 19.32
C ALA A 114 -2.27 -10.24 19.07
N ARG A 115 -1.07 -10.01 19.63
CA ARG A 115 0.06 -10.93 19.56
C ARG A 115 -0.28 -12.26 20.22
N ALA A 116 -0.79 -12.25 21.46
CA ALA A 116 -1.19 -13.46 22.17
C ALA A 116 -2.31 -14.21 21.44
N ALA A 117 -3.28 -13.50 20.86
CA ALA A 117 -4.34 -14.09 20.04
C ALA A 117 -3.79 -14.75 18.77
N ALA A 118 -2.84 -14.08 18.08
CA ALA A 118 -2.17 -14.64 16.91
C ALA A 118 -1.33 -15.87 17.27
N GLU A 119 -0.56 -15.84 18.36
CA GLU A 119 0.19 -17.00 18.88
C GLU A 119 -0.73 -18.19 19.14
N LYS A 120 -1.88 -17.95 19.80
CA LYS A 120 -2.88 -19.00 20.06
C LYS A 120 -3.47 -19.55 18.76
N PHE A 121 -3.84 -18.68 17.82
CA PHE A 121 -4.37 -19.08 16.51
C PHE A 121 -3.36 -19.94 15.76
N TRP A 122 -2.11 -19.50 15.66
CA TRP A 122 -1.06 -20.22 14.94
C TRP A 122 -0.71 -21.55 15.59
N ALA A 123 -0.67 -21.61 16.93
CA ALA A 123 -0.54 -22.88 17.64
C ALA A 123 -1.66 -23.84 17.24
N GLN A 124 -2.92 -23.38 17.21
CA GLN A 124 -4.06 -24.22 16.83
C GLN A 124 -4.09 -24.58 15.34
N ALA A 125 -3.63 -23.69 14.45
CA ALA A 125 -3.65 -23.93 13.01
C ALA A 125 -2.49 -24.85 12.55
N VAL A 126 -1.33 -24.78 13.21
CA VAL A 126 -0.10 -25.48 12.79
C VAL A 126 0.13 -26.78 13.57
N LEU A 127 -0.29 -26.88 14.83
CA LEU A 127 -0.10 -28.10 15.63
C LEU A 127 -0.86 -29.33 15.07
N PRO A 128 -2.11 -29.24 14.56
CA PRO A 128 -2.80 -30.38 13.97
C PRO A 128 -2.16 -30.90 12.68
N MET A 129 -1.37 -30.09 11.97
CA MET A 129 -0.69 -30.51 10.74
C MET A 129 0.55 -31.38 11.00
N ARG A 130 1.09 -31.37 12.22
CA ARG A 130 2.27 -32.16 12.60
C ARG A 130 1.93 -33.54 13.19
N SER A 131 0.70 -33.74 13.66
CA SER A 131 0.27 -35.00 14.30
C SER A 131 -0.46 -35.97 13.35
N GLY A 132 -0.63 -35.62 12.07
CA GLY A 132 -1.30 -36.44 11.06
C GLY A 132 -0.38 -37.31 10.18
N TRP A 133 0.94 -37.25 10.39
CA TRP A 133 1.92 -38.07 9.68
C TRP A 133 2.75 -38.87 10.67
N SER A 134 2.12 -39.86 11.31
CA SER A 134 2.83 -41.03 11.81
C SER A 134 2.58 -42.15 10.80
N LEU A 135 3.61 -42.47 10.02
CA LEU A 135 3.73 -43.71 9.24
C LEU A 135 3.72 -44.92 10.17
#